data_AF-A0A3D1ANV3-F1
#
_entry.id   AF-A0A3D1ANV3-F1
#
_cell.length_a   1.000
_cell.length_b   1.000
_cell.length_c   1.000
_cell.angle_alpha   90.00
_cell.angle_beta   90.00
_cell.angle_gamma   90.00
#
_symmetry.space_group_name_H-M   'P 1'
#
loop_
_entity.id
_entity.type
_entity.pdbx_description
1 polymer ?
#
loop_
_entity_poly.entity_id
_entity_poly.type
_entity_poly.pdbx_seq_one_letter_code
_entity_poly.pdbx_strand_id
1 'polypeptide(L)'
;MTIQFEPTRSYVYKAARYELLPHIAEIVRDRGDELFLLREVSKRLLSETYTPEQLEIRIKKATSDVTEKMSNIFGFYIPFLAEGLRVFENLGSGQFRNISIDEELAEADAVATDIDSNDSGIIYAYSFPSIMKNDGKFPIKVGLTTTGDTDARVKQQCKQTCCFEYPLVIKTWEVQRVAAIEDAIHSTLEARGSKCKAPGTEWFDTTLEEIETIVMFVQPTARPVSRS
;
A
#
# COMPACT_ATOMS: atom_id res chain seq x y z
N MET A 1 1.94 4.37 -12.77
CA MET A 1 2.88 5.51 -12.98
C MET A 1 4.10 4.95 -13.69
N THR A 2 4.44 5.41 -14.89
CA THR A 2 5.57 4.88 -15.66
C THR A 2 6.84 5.68 -15.35
N ILE A 3 7.83 5.04 -14.71
CA ILE A 3 9.12 5.62 -14.34
C ILE A 3 9.97 5.69 -15.60
N GLN A 4 10.42 6.90 -15.94
CA GLN A 4 11.33 7.11 -17.06
C GLN A 4 12.62 6.29 -16.85
N PHE A 5 13.01 5.55 -17.89
CA PHE A 5 14.18 4.67 -17.84
C PHE A 5 15.48 5.46 -17.62
N GLU A 6 16.24 5.04 -16.61
CA GLU A 6 17.61 5.49 -16.38
C GLU A 6 18.50 4.31 -15.94
N PRO A 7 19.73 4.17 -16.45
CA PRO A 7 20.62 3.06 -16.09
C PRO A 7 21.30 3.31 -14.73
N THR A 8 20.52 3.51 -13.67
CA THR A 8 20.99 3.77 -12.31
C THR A 8 20.45 2.76 -11.31
N ARG A 9 21.16 2.53 -10.18
CA ARG A 9 20.65 1.65 -9.12
C ARG A 9 19.38 2.21 -8.46
N SER A 10 19.22 3.54 -8.44
CA SER A 10 18.01 4.21 -7.93
C SER A 10 16.81 3.89 -8.82
N TYR A 11 16.98 3.95 -10.15
CA TYR A 11 15.95 3.53 -11.08
C TYR A 11 15.58 2.05 -10.87
N VAL A 12 16.56 1.14 -10.82
CA VAL A 12 16.29 -0.29 -10.61
C VAL A 12 15.49 -0.52 -9.32
N TYR A 13 15.84 0.14 -8.22
CA TYR A 13 15.09 0.08 -6.97
C TYR A 13 13.65 0.58 -7.13
N LYS A 14 13.45 1.76 -7.73
CA LYS A 14 12.13 2.35 -7.93
C LYS A 14 11.26 1.50 -8.85
N ALA A 15 11.80 1.02 -9.98
CA ALA A 15 11.11 0.15 -10.92
C ALA A 15 10.76 -1.20 -10.28
N ALA A 16 11.69 -1.82 -9.56
CA ALA A 16 11.42 -3.06 -8.83
C ALA A 16 10.28 -2.89 -7.82
N ARG A 17 10.27 -1.78 -7.09
CA ARG A 17 9.30 -1.49 -6.04
C ARG A 17 7.91 -1.10 -6.57
N TYR A 18 7.86 -0.21 -7.55
CA TYR A 18 6.64 0.50 -7.94
C TYR A 18 6.01 -0.01 -9.25
N GLU A 19 6.73 -0.78 -10.05
CA GLU A 19 6.21 -1.32 -11.32
C GLU A 19 6.27 -2.85 -11.32
N LEU A 20 7.45 -3.43 -11.08
CA LEU A 20 7.65 -4.86 -11.27
C LEU A 20 6.99 -5.70 -10.18
N LEU A 21 7.17 -5.39 -8.90
CA LEU A 21 6.56 -6.17 -7.81
C LEU A 21 5.02 -6.19 -7.85
N PRO A 22 4.33 -5.06 -8.06
CA PRO A 22 2.88 -5.06 -8.27
C PRO A 22 2.44 -5.95 -9.44
N HIS A 23 3.16 -5.89 -10.57
CA HIS A 23 2.86 -6.72 -11.74
C HIS A 23 3.14 -8.21 -11.47
N ILE A 24 4.22 -8.53 -10.76
CA ILE A 24 4.50 -9.91 -10.31
C ILE A 24 3.34 -10.41 -9.46
N ALA A 25 2.86 -9.61 -8.49
CA ALA A 25 1.72 -9.96 -7.64
C ALA A 25 0.46 -10.22 -8.46
N GLU A 26 0.20 -9.43 -9.50
CA GLU A 26 -0.89 -9.67 -10.44
C GLU A 26 -0.75 -10.99 -11.19
N ILE A 27 0.44 -11.32 -11.70
CA ILE A 27 0.70 -12.56 -12.44
C ILE A 27 0.46 -13.81 -11.58
N VAL A 28 0.76 -13.71 -10.28
CA VAL A 28 0.64 -14.85 -9.35
C VAL A 28 -0.64 -14.84 -8.52
N ARG A 29 -1.48 -13.81 -8.64
CA ARG A 29 -2.72 -13.65 -7.84
C ARG A 29 -3.61 -14.87 -7.88
N ASP A 30 -3.87 -15.39 -9.08
CA ASP A 30 -4.82 -16.49 -9.28
C ASP A 30 -4.22 -17.86 -8.90
N ARG A 31 -2.97 -17.89 -8.42
CA ARG A 31 -2.30 -19.11 -7.93
C ARG A 31 -2.68 -19.46 -6.48
N GLY A 32 -3.33 -18.56 -5.74
CA GLY A 32 -3.69 -18.80 -4.34
C GLY A 32 -2.48 -19.24 -3.51
N ASP A 33 -2.60 -20.39 -2.82
CA ASP A 33 -1.54 -20.96 -1.97
C ASP A 33 -0.45 -21.73 -2.74
N GLU A 34 -0.52 -21.82 -4.06
CA GLU A 34 0.48 -22.54 -4.84
C GLU A 34 1.86 -21.89 -4.73
N LEU A 35 2.87 -22.74 -4.54
CA LEU A 35 4.25 -22.31 -4.47
C LEU A 35 4.75 -21.86 -5.84
N PHE A 36 5.49 -20.76 -5.87
CA PHE A 36 6.16 -20.30 -7.08
C PHE A 36 7.59 -19.84 -6.80
N LEU A 37 8.43 -19.97 -7.81
CA LEU A 37 9.79 -19.43 -7.80
C LEU A 37 9.76 -17.97 -8.26
N LEU A 38 9.96 -17.04 -7.33
CA LEU A 38 9.91 -15.60 -7.63
C LEU A 38 10.89 -15.21 -8.75
N ARG A 39 12.05 -15.87 -8.81
CA ARG A 39 13.05 -15.66 -9.88
C ARG A 39 12.50 -15.98 -11.28
N GLU A 40 11.62 -16.96 -11.43
CA GLU A 40 11.11 -17.39 -12.74
C GLU A 40 10.09 -16.40 -13.26
N VAL A 41 9.17 -15.99 -12.38
CA VAL A 41 8.19 -14.94 -12.68
C VAL A 41 8.90 -13.62 -12.98
N SER A 42 9.87 -13.25 -12.15
CA SER A 42 10.66 -12.02 -12.33
C SER A 42 11.44 -12.03 -13.65
N LYS A 43 12.11 -13.14 -13.98
CA LYS A 43 12.92 -13.24 -15.21
C LYS A 43 12.06 -13.09 -16.46
N ARG A 44 10.88 -13.72 -16.47
CA ARG A 44 9.92 -13.57 -17.57
C ARG A 44 9.47 -12.12 -17.70
N LEU A 45 9.00 -11.52 -16.61
CA LEU A 45 8.52 -10.12 -16.63
C LEU A 45 9.62 -9.15 -17.08
N LEU A 46 10.86 -9.33 -16.59
CA LEU A 46 11.99 -8.49 -17.01
C LEU A 46 12.25 -8.58 -18.51
N SER A 47 12.15 -9.78 -19.12
CA SER A 47 12.34 -9.95 -20.56
C SER A 47 11.19 -9.38 -21.41
N GLU A 48 10.01 -9.23 -20.83
CA GLU A 48 8.86 -8.57 -21.47
C GLU A 48 8.92 -7.04 -21.31
N THR A 49 9.54 -6.55 -20.23
CA THR A 49 9.59 -5.12 -19.88
C THR A 49 10.81 -4.40 -20.46
N TYR A 50 11.96 -5.09 -20.54
CA TYR A 50 13.24 -4.51 -20.94
C TYR A 50 13.84 -5.23 -22.14
N THR A 51 14.54 -4.46 -22.97
CA THR A 51 15.37 -5.03 -24.03
C THR A 51 16.57 -5.80 -23.45
N PRO A 52 17.09 -6.82 -24.15
CA PRO A 52 18.30 -7.52 -23.74
C PRO A 52 19.49 -6.58 -23.49
N GLU A 53 19.62 -5.54 -24.32
CA GLU A 53 20.67 -4.54 -24.22
C GLU A 53 20.57 -3.74 -22.91
N GLN A 54 19.35 -3.35 -22.51
CA GLN A 54 19.11 -2.64 -21.24
C GLN A 54 19.48 -3.51 -20.03
N LEU A 55 19.10 -4.80 -20.04
CA LEU A 55 19.39 -5.73 -18.94
C LEU A 55 20.89 -6.01 -18.77
N GLU A 56 21.65 -5.91 -19.86
CA GLU A 56 23.10 -6.10 -19.90
C GLU A 56 23.91 -4.85 -19.51
N ILE A 57 23.26 -3.68 -19.36
CA ILE A 57 23.94 -2.45 -18.91
C ILE A 57 24.59 -2.69 -17.55
N ARG A 58 25.88 -2.33 -17.46
CA ARG A 58 26.65 -2.39 -16.21
C ARG A 58 26.57 -1.07 -15.47
N ILE A 59 26.04 -1.12 -14.25
CA ILE A 59 25.84 0.04 -13.38
C ILE A 59 26.87 0.00 -12.24
N LYS A 60 27.53 1.13 -12.00
CA LYS A 60 28.55 1.27 -10.94
C LYS A 60 27.89 1.28 -9.55
N LYS A 61 28.52 0.66 -8.56
CA LYS A 61 28.15 0.84 -7.15
C LYS A 61 28.57 2.23 -6.65
N ALA A 62 27.77 2.85 -5.80
CA ALA A 62 28.06 4.19 -5.28
C ALA A 62 29.36 4.26 -4.46
N THR A 63 29.70 3.16 -3.78
CA THR A 63 30.81 3.08 -2.81
C THR A 63 32.03 2.29 -3.31
N SER A 64 32.03 1.81 -4.56
CA SER A 64 33.13 1.01 -5.10
C SER A 64 33.23 1.09 -6.62
N ASP A 65 34.39 0.77 -7.18
CA ASP A 65 34.58 0.64 -8.64
C ASP A 65 33.96 -0.62 -9.26
N VAL A 66 33.32 -1.47 -8.45
CA VAL A 66 32.61 -2.65 -8.93
C VAL A 66 31.37 -2.23 -9.73
N THR A 67 31.26 -2.76 -10.94
CA THR A 67 30.08 -2.62 -11.80
C THR A 67 29.30 -3.92 -11.85
N GLU A 68 27.98 -3.82 -11.96
CA GLU A 68 27.09 -4.97 -11.92
C GLU A 68 26.00 -4.84 -12.97
N LYS A 69 25.63 -5.94 -13.62
CA LYS A 69 24.59 -5.94 -14.66
C LYS A 69 23.25 -5.56 -14.07
N MET A 70 22.46 -4.77 -14.79
CA MET A 70 21.12 -4.37 -14.38
C MET A 70 20.23 -5.57 -14.03
N SER A 71 20.31 -6.66 -14.81
CA SER A 71 19.63 -7.93 -14.53
C SER A 71 19.92 -8.50 -13.14
N ASN A 72 21.18 -8.43 -12.70
CA ASN A 72 21.60 -8.95 -11.39
C ASN A 72 21.11 -8.04 -10.28
N ILE A 73 21.09 -6.73 -10.52
CA ILE A 73 20.60 -5.74 -9.55
C ILE A 73 19.09 -5.92 -9.34
N PHE A 74 18.31 -6.19 -10.40
CA PHE A 74 16.90 -6.60 -10.27
C PHE A 74 16.75 -7.92 -9.53
N GLY A 75 17.57 -8.91 -9.88
CA GLY A 75 17.60 -10.22 -9.21
C GLY A 75 17.86 -10.15 -7.70
N PHE A 76 18.50 -9.08 -7.23
CA PHE A 76 18.65 -8.78 -5.81
C PHE A 76 17.46 -8.00 -5.25
N TYR A 77 17.08 -6.87 -5.85
CA TYR A 77 16.09 -5.98 -5.26
C TYR A 77 14.68 -6.56 -5.23
N ILE A 78 14.27 -7.33 -6.24
CA ILE A 78 12.93 -7.91 -6.29
C ILE A 78 12.68 -8.84 -5.09
N PRO A 79 13.50 -9.89 -4.83
CA PRO A 79 13.29 -10.74 -3.64
C PRO A 79 13.50 -9.97 -2.33
N PHE A 80 14.50 -9.09 -2.25
CA PHE A 80 14.74 -8.26 -1.07
C PHE A 80 13.51 -7.41 -0.70
N LEU A 81 12.88 -6.78 -1.68
CA LEU A 81 11.68 -5.98 -1.49
C LEU A 81 10.42 -6.83 -1.28
N ALA A 82 10.29 -7.96 -1.97
CA ALA A 82 9.18 -8.89 -1.77
C ALA A 82 9.10 -9.36 -0.31
N GLU A 83 10.24 -9.72 0.27
CA GLU A 83 10.36 -10.12 1.67
C GLU A 83 10.22 -8.92 2.62
N GLY A 84 10.99 -7.85 2.41
CA GLY A 84 10.98 -6.68 3.28
C GLY A 84 9.65 -5.93 3.32
N LEU A 85 8.86 -6.00 2.25
CA LEU A 85 7.51 -5.44 2.20
C LEU A 85 6.44 -6.48 2.52
N ARG A 86 6.80 -7.74 2.76
CA ARG A 86 5.88 -8.87 2.93
C ARG A 86 4.78 -8.85 1.86
N VAL A 87 5.20 -8.85 0.59
CA VAL A 87 4.30 -8.98 -0.58
C VAL A 87 3.89 -10.45 -0.74
N PHE A 88 4.81 -11.34 -0.41
CA PHE A 88 4.66 -12.79 -0.46
C PHE A 88 5.25 -13.37 0.81
N GLU A 89 4.85 -14.59 1.15
CA GLU A 89 5.52 -15.35 2.20
C GLU A 89 6.75 -16.06 1.61
N ASN A 90 7.91 -15.80 2.19
CA ASN A 90 9.17 -16.44 1.79
C ASN A 90 9.31 -17.78 2.54
N LEU A 91 9.35 -18.89 1.79
CA LEU A 91 9.49 -20.25 2.35
C LEU A 91 10.94 -20.76 2.27
N GLY A 92 11.88 -19.91 1.86
CA GLY A 92 13.27 -20.27 1.65
C GLY A 92 13.53 -20.85 0.25
N SER A 93 14.81 -21.02 -0.09
CA SER A 93 15.26 -21.54 -1.40
C SER A 93 14.72 -20.77 -2.63
N GLY A 94 14.27 -19.54 -2.44
CA GLY A 94 13.66 -18.71 -3.49
C GLY A 94 12.21 -19.08 -3.82
N GLN A 95 11.57 -19.94 -3.02
CA GLN A 95 10.15 -20.26 -3.10
C GLN A 95 9.33 -19.26 -2.29
N PHE A 96 8.25 -18.81 -2.91
CA PHE A 96 7.29 -17.89 -2.32
C PHE A 96 5.88 -18.42 -2.52
N ARG A 97 4.97 -18.02 -1.66
CA ARG A 97 3.52 -18.19 -1.86
C ARG A 97 2.81 -16.86 -1.65
N ASN A 98 1.61 -16.72 -2.21
CA ASN A 98 0.77 -15.58 -1.85
C ASN A 98 0.44 -15.65 -0.36
N ILE A 99 0.34 -14.48 0.26
CA ILE A 99 -0.20 -14.38 1.60
C ILE A 99 -1.71 -14.59 1.47
N SER A 100 -2.27 -15.53 2.23
CA SER A 100 -3.72 -15.77 2.22
C SER A 100 -4.44 -14.51 2.69
N ILE A 101 -5.40 -14.07 1.86
CA ILE A 101 -6.27 -12.93 2.18
C ILE A 101 -7.02 -13.19 3.51
N ASP A 102 -7.38 -14.45 3.81
CA ASP A 102 -8.14 -14.83 5.00
C ASP A 102 -7.30 -14.79 6.29
N GLU A 103 -6.02 -15.19 6.26
CA GLU A 103 -5.12 -15.09 7.43
C GLU A 103 -4.75 -13.63 7.73
N GLU A 104 -4.57 -12.79 6.70
CA GLU A 104 -4.25 -11.38 6.90
C GLU A 104 -5.49 -10.58 7.34
N LEU A 105 -6.70 -10.89 6.82
CA LEU A 105 -7.98 -10.31 7.27
C LEU A 105 -8.24 -10.65 8.75
N ALA A 106 -8.03 -11.91 9.15
CA ALA A 106 -8.21 -12.33 10.54
C ALA A 106 -7.25 -11.59 11.50
N GLU A 107 -5.98 -11.38 11.12
CA GLU A 107 -5.05 -10.57 11.92
C GLU A 107 -5.43 -9.09 11.97
N ALA A 108 -5.90 -8.50 10.87
CA ALA A 108 -6.24 -7.07 10.84
C ALA A 108 -7.55 -6.73 11.55
N ASP A 109 -8.54 -7.63 11.52
CA ASP A 109 -9.78 -7.55 12.30
C ASP A 109 -9.51 -7.82 13.78
N ALA A 110 -8.66 -8.80 14.12
CA ALA A 110 -8.27 -9.06 15.51
C ALA A 110 -7.59 -7.84 16.17
N VAL A 111 -6.76 -7.11 15.42
CA VAL A 111 -6.14 -5.85 15.89
C VAL A 111 -7.16 -4.72 16.04
N ALA A 112 -8.22 -4.69 15.23
CA ALA A 112 -9.30 -3.69 15.37
C ALA A 112 -10.19 -3.97 16.59
N THR A 113 -10.40 -5.24 16.96
CA THR A 113 -11.23 -5.63 18.11
C THR A 113 -10.60 -5.39 19.48
N ASP A 114 -9.30 -5.12 19.57
CA ASP A 114 -8.59 -4.89 20.85
C ASP A 114 -8.44 -3.39 21.21
N ILE A 115 -9.21 -2.52 20.54
CA ILE A 115 -9.22 -1.07 20.77
C ILE A 115 -10.31 -0.75 21.79
N ASP A 116 -9.92 -0.21 22.94
CA ASP A 116 -10.90 0.26 23.93
C ASP A 116 -11.56 1.56 23.41
N SER A 117 -12.85 1.71 23.69
CA SER A 117 -13.66 2.89 23.40
C SER A 117 -13.04 4.23 23.84
N ASN A 118 -12.10 4.20 24.78
CA ASN A 118 -11.41 5.39 25.30
C ASN A 118 -10.01 5.64 24.72
N ASP A 119 -9.52 4.80 23.82
CA ASP A 119 -8.17 4.94 23.30
C ASP A 119 -8.00 6.19 22.44
N SER A 120 -6.87 6.87 22.64
CA SER A 120 -6.44 7.93 21.73
C SER A 120 -5.77 7.31 20.51
N GLY A 121 -5.93 7.94 19.35
CA GLY A 121 -5.42 7.39 18.12
C GLY A 121 -5.47 8.39 16.97
N ILE A 122 -5.23 7.87 15.77
CA ILE A 122 -5.21 8.64 14.54
C ILE A 122 -6.33 8.13 13.63
N ILE A 123 -7.20 9.04 13.21
CA ILE A 123 -8.06 8.83 12.04
C ILE A 123 -7.25 9.17 10.80
N TYR A 124 -7.32 8.35 9.77
CA TYR A 124 -6.69 8.60 8.49
C TYR A 124 -7.66 8.47 7.34
N ALA A 125 -7.38 9.24 6.29
CA ALA A 125 -8.04 9.18 5.00
C ALA A 125 -7.01 8.84 3.94
N TYR A 126 -7.27 7.78 3.16
CA TYR A 126 -6.45 7.44 2.00
C TYR A 126 -7.31 7.19 0.77
N SER A 127 -6.69 7.34 -0.40
CA SER A 127 -7.25 6.93 -1.68
C SER A 127 -6.12 6.46 -2.59
N PHE A 128 -6.44 6.16 -3.84
CA PHE A 128 -5.45 5.76 -4.82
C PHE A 128 -5.23 6.85 -5.89
N PRO A 129 -3.98 7.08 -6.34
CA PRO A 129 -3.67 8.15 -7.28
C PRO A 129 -4.53 8.16 -8.56
N SER A 130 -4.91 6.99 -9.10
CA SER A 130 -5.70 6.93 -10.34
C SER A 130 -7.16 7.38 -10.19
N ILE A 131 -7.72 7.32 -8.98
CA ILE A 131 -9.13 7.65 -8.71
C ILE A 131 -9.30 8.98 -7.97
N MET A 132 -8.21 9.58 -7.51
CA MET A 132 -8.21 10.90 -6.89
C MET A 132 -8.60 11.98 -7.91
N LYS A 133 -9.37 12.96 -7.44
CA LYS A 133 -9.73 14.16 -8.20
C LYS A 133 -9.24 15.40 -7.46
N ASN A 134 -8.76 16.38 -8.21
CA ASN A 134 -8.35 17.68 -7.65
C ASN A 134 -9.56 18.51 -7.22
N ASP A 135 -10.71 18.32 -7.88
CA ASP A 135 -11.96 19.00 -7.58
C ASP A 135 -13.12 17.99 -7.51
N GLY A 136 -13.97 18.15 -6.49
CA GLY A 136 -15.18 17.35 -6.29
C GLY A 136 -14.95 16.05 -5.50
N LYS A 137 -16.01 15.23 -5.45
CA LYS A 137 -16.02 13.98 -4.69
C LYS A 137 -15.27 12.86 -5.42
N PHE A 138 -14.52 12.09 -4.64
CA PHE A 138 -13.88 10.86 -5.09
C PHE A 138 -13.89 9.81 -3.98
N PRO A 139 -13.64 8.53 -4.30
CA PRO A 139 -13.63 7.47 -3.30
C PRO A 139 -12.48 7.67 -2.31
N ILE A 140 -12.80 7.80 -1.03
CA ILE A 140 -11.85 7.91 0.07
C ILE A 140 -12.18 6.83 1.09
N LYS A 141 -11.17 6.07 1.51
CA LYS A 141 -11.28 5.17 2.65
C LYS A 141 -10.90 5.92 3.92
N VAL A 142 -11.76 5.82 4.93
CA VAL A 142 -11.54 6.39 6.26
C VAL A 142 -11.32 5.24 7.23
N GLY A 143 -10.17 5.25 7.91
CA GLY A 143 -9.82 4.22 8.89
C GLY A 143 -9.15 4.79 10.13
N LEU A 144 -8.88 3.94 11.11
CA LEU A 144 -8.18 4.31 12.33
C LEU A 144 -6.91 3.49 12.61
N THR A 145 -6.06 4.03 13.49
CA THR A 145 -4.93 3.34 14.14
C THR A 145 -4.65 3.90 15.55
N THR A 146 -4.28 3.03 16.48
CA THR A 146 -3.81 3.40 17.84
C THR A 146 -2.29 3.39 17.97
N THR A 147 -1.57 2.83 16.99
CA THR A 147 -0.11 2.63 17.03
C THR A 147 0.71 3.84 16.55
N GLY A 148 0.05 4.86 16.02
CA GLY A 148 0.70 6.07 15.49
C GLY A 148 1.30 5.93 14.08
N ASP A 149 1.51 4.72 13.57
CA ASP A 149 2.04 4.48 12.22
C ASP A 149 0.89 4.24 11.21
N THR A 150 0.36 5.34 10.68
CA THR A 150 -0.71 5.33 9.68
C THR A 150 -0.25 4.67 8.37
N ASP A 151 0.97 4.94 7.93
CA ASP A 151 1.47 4.42 6.65
C ASP A 151 1.67 2.90 6.71
N ALA A 152 2.10 2.35 7.85
CA ALA A 152 2.16 0.91 8.06
C ALA A 152 0.75 0.29 8.06
N ARG A 153 -0.23 0.92 8.73
CA ARG A 153 -1.61 0.42 8.79
C ARG A 153 -2.28 0.43 7.41
N VAL A 154 -2.14 1.51 6.65
CA VAL A 154 -2.70 1.60 5.30
C VAL A 154 -2.01 0.63 4.34
N LYS A 155 -0.69 0.45 4.46
CA LYS A 155 0.02 -0.60 3.70
C LYS A 155 -0.47 -2.00 4.05
N GLN A 156 -0.76 -2.30 5.32
CA GLN A 156 -1.33 -3.58 5.74
C GLN A 156 -2.71 -3.80 5.08
N GLN A 157 -3.60 -2.81 5.14
CA GLN A 157 -4.93 -2.92 4.52
C GLN A 157 -4.89 -3.06 2.99
N CYS A 158 -3.91 -2.46 2.34
CA CYS A 158 -3.74 -2.56 0.88
C CYS A 158 -2.98 -3.81 0.43
N LYS A 159 -2.46 -4.64 1.35
CA LYS A 159 -1.96 -5.98 1.00
C LYS A 159 -3.10 -6.99 0.84
N GLN A 160 -4.17 -6.81 1.62
CA GLN A 160 -5.37 -7.65 1.61
C GLN A 160 -6.27 -7.43 0.39
N THR A 161 -6.10 -6.31 -0.30
CA THR A 161 -6.85 -5.96 -1.51
C THR A 161 -5.86 -5.91 -2.66
N CYS A 162 -6.05 -6.70 -3.71
CA CYS A 162 -5.18 -6.68 -4.90
C CYS A 162 -5.23 -5.30 -5.58
N CYS A 163 -4.49 -4.34 -5.04
CA CYS A 163 -4.47 -2.96 -5.49
C CYS A 163 -3.30 -2.79 -6.47
N PHE A 164 -3.63 -2.41 -7.71
CA PHE A 164 -2.67 -2.21 -8.80
C PHE A 164 -1.78 -0.95 -8.61
N GLU A 165 -2.04 -0.19 -7.56
CA GLU A 165 -1.31 1.02 -7.18
C GLU A 165 -1.25 1.17 -5.66
N TYR A 166 -0.20 1.84 -5.17
CA TYR A 166 -0.04 2.05 -3.74
C TYR A 166 -1.00 3.13 -3.23
N PRO A 167 -1.60 2.94 -2.05
CA PRO A 167 -2.48 3.92 -1.44
C PRO A 167 -1.69 5.18 -1.07
N LEU A 168 -2.34 6.34 -1.19
CA LEU A 168 -1.83 7.61 -0.73
C LEU A 168 -2.55 8.04 0.55
N VAL A 169 -1.78 8.09 1.64
CA VAL A 169 -1.98 8.93 2.83
C VAL A 169 -2.42 10.35 2.52
N ILE A 170 -3.70 10.69 2.43
CA ILE A 170 -4.12 12.06 2.06
C ILE A 170 -4.19 12.97 3.28
N LYS A 171 -4.78 12.50 4.38
CA LYS A 171 -4.92 13.30 5.61
C LYS A 171 -5.03 12.43 6.86
N THR A 172 -4.63 12.99 7.99
CA THR A 172 -4.59 12.33 9.30
C THR A 172 -4.99 13.30 10.42
N TRP A 173 -5.74 12.82 11.41
CA TRP A 173 -6.21 13.58 12.56
C TRP A 173 -5.95 12.81 13.86
N GLU A 174 -5.28 13.44 14.81
CA GLU A 174 -5.15 12.93 16.18
C GLU A 174 -6.44 13.20 16.96
N VAL A 175 -7.01 12.15 17.53
CA VAL A 175 -8.30 12.17 18.23
C VAL A 175 -8.24 11.37 19.54
N GLN A 176 -9.20 11.63 20.41
CA GLN A 176 -9.48 10.81 21.58
C GLN A 176 -10.70 9.94 21.28
N ARG A 177 -10.79 8.75 21.87
CA ARG A 177 -11.88 7.80 21.61
C ARG A 177 -11.97 7.45 20.11
N VAL A 178 -10.84 7.07 19.53
CA VAL A 178 -10.66 6.96 18.08
C VAL A 178 -11.72 6.08 17.40
N ALA A 179 -12.11 4.96 18.01
CA ALA A 179 -13.16 4.09 17.52
C ALA A 179 -14.52 4.81 17.41
N ALA A 180 -14.92 5.54 18.45
CA ALA A 180 -16.18 6.29 18.44
C ALA A 180 -16.20 7.43 17.40
N ILE A 181 -15.03 8.03 17.13
CA ILE A 181 -14.91 9.06 16.10
C ILE A 181 -15.03 8.45 14.70
N GLU A 182 -14.34 7.33 14.43
CA GLU A 182 -14.45 6.61 13.15
C GLU A 182 -15.91 6.21 12.88
N ASP A 183 -16.56 5.56 13.85
CA ASP A 183 -17.96 5.15 13.76
C ASP A 183 -18.88 6.33 13.44
N ALA A 184 -18.65 7.49 14.07
CA ALA A 184 -19.41 8.70 13.82
C ALA A 184 -19.21 9.22 12.38
N ILE A 185 -17.98 9.16 11.86
CA ILE A 185 -17.68 9.54 10.47
C ILE A 185 -18.39 8.59 9.51
N HIS A 186 -18.22 7.28 9.69
CA HIS A 186 -18.82 6.26 8.83
C HIS A 186 -20.34 6.39 8.83
N SER A 187 -20.96 6.47 10.00
CA SER A 187 -22.42 6.62 10.16
C SER A 187 -22.93 7.89 9.49
N THR A 188 -22.21 9.01 9.62
CA THR A 188 -22.60 10.28 9.02
C THR A 188 -22.50 10.24 7.49
N LEU A 189 -21.42 9.70 6.94
CA LEU A 189 -21.23 9.59 5.48
C LEU A 189 -22.19 8.58 4.86
N GLU A 190 -22.50 7.50 5.56
CA GLU A 190 -23.52 6.53 5.14
C GLU A 190 -24.92 7.14 5.14
N ALA A 191 -25.29 7.87 6.19
CA ALA A 191 -26.58 8.58 6.25
C ALA A 191 -26.73 9.64 5.15
N ARG A 192 -25.62 10.21 4.66
CA ARG A 192 -25.58 11.14 3.52
C ARG A 192 -25.62 10.46 2.14
N GLY A 193 -25.62 9.12 2.10
CA GLY A 193 -25.62 8.35 0.86
C GLY A 193 -24.28 8.34 0.14
N SER A 194 -23.18 8.68 0.82
CA SER A 194 -21.83 8.75 0.23
C SER A 194 -21.15 7.37 0.11
N LYS A 195 -21.75 6.29 0.63
CA LYS A 195 -21.15 4.95 0.60
C LYS A 195 -21.02 4.44 -0.84
N CYS A 196 -19.82 4.04 -1.25
CA CYS A 196 -19.56 3.60 -2.61
C CYS A 196 -19.24 2.09 -2.67
N LYS A 197 -19.45 1.48 -3.84
CA LYS A 197 -19.07 0.08 -4.07
C LYS A 197 -17.56 -0.01 -4.31
N ALA A 198 -16.83 -0.49 -3.31
CA ALA A 198 -15.38 -0.65 -3.33
C ALA A 198 -14.99 -1.91 -2.53
N PRO A 199 -13.75 -2.41 -2.65
CA PRO A 199 -13.33 -3.55 -1.85
C PRO A 199 -13.19 -3.14 -0.37
N GLY A 200 -14.14 -3.58 0.45
CA GLY A 200 -14.26 -3.24 1.88
C GLY A 200 -15.48 -2.36 2.19
N THR A 201 -15.82 -2.23 3.47
CA THR A 201 -17.04 -1.57 3.97
C THR A 201 -16.91 -0.06 4.18
N GLU A 202 -15.70 0.48 4.15
CA GLU A 202 -15.36 1.81 4.71
C GLU A 202 -14.97 2.84 3.62
N TRP A 203 -15.53 2.70 2.42
CA TRP A 203 -15.24 3.58 1.28
C TRP A 203 -16.39 4.54 0.98
N PHE A 204 -16.07 5.82 0.83
CA PHE A 204 -17.05 6.89 0.64
C PHE A 204 -16.68 7.80 -0.51
N ASP A 205 -17.64 8.14 -1.37
CA ASP A 205 -17.53 9.21 -2.38
C ASP A 205 -17.73 10.56 -1.69
N THR A 206 -16.64 11.18 -1.27
CA THR A 206 -16.63 12.35 -0.37
C THR A 206 -15.48 13.30 -0.70
N THR A 207 -15.38 14.41 0.03
CA THR A 207 -14.20 15.29 0.02
C THR A 207 -13.50 15.28 1.37
N LEU A 208 -12.24 15.75 1.42
CA LEU A 208 -11.49 15.87 2.66
C LEU A 208 -12.10 16.90 3.61
N GLU A 209 -12.64 17.99 3.07
CA GLU A 209 -13.31 19.04 3.83
C GLU A 209 -14.57 18.50 4.52
N GLU A 210 -15.30 17.62 3.85
CA GLU A 210 -16.49 16.97 4.42
C GLU A 210 -16.11 16.08 5.61
N ILE A 211 -15.05 15.26 5.47
CA ILE A 211 -14.53 14.41 6.56
C ILE A 211 -14.04 15.28 7.72
N GLU A 212 -13.25 16.32 7.43
CA GLU A 212 -12.70 17.23 8.44
C GLU A 212 -13.80 17.97 9.20
N THR A 213 -14.87 18.38 8.54
CA THR A 213 -16.03 19.00 9.18
C THR A 213 -16.68 18.06 10.18
N ILE A 214 -16.78 16.76 9.86
CA ILE A 214 -17.35 15.76 10.77
C ILE A 214 -16.41 15.53 11.95
N VAL A 215 -15.12 15.33 11.71
CA VAL A 215 -14.10 15.17 12.77
C VAL A 215 -14.14 16.34 13.74
N MET A 216 -14.18 17.58 13.22
CA MET A 216 -14.24 18.81 14.03
C MET A 216 -15.56 19.00 14.75
N PHE A 217 -16.67 18.52 14.18
CA PHE A 217 -17.96 18.56 14.85
C PHE A 217 -18.00 17.62 16.06
N VAL A 218 -17.47 16.40 15.92
CA VAL A 218 -17.47 15.39 16.99
C VAL A 218 -16.39 15.69 18.04
N GLN A 219 -15.20 16.12 17.60
CA GLN A 219 -14.09 16.48 18.48
C GLN A 219 -13.39 17.78 18.01
N PRO A 220 -13.84 18.95 18.51
CA PRO A 220 -13.26 20.25 18.14
C PRO A 220 -11.78 20.42 18.49
N THR A 221 -11.24 19.56 19.36
CA THR A 221 -9.83 19.58 19.79
C THR A 221 -8.91 18.71 18.92
N ALA A 222 -9.44 18.00 17.93
CA ALA A 222 -8.63 17.13 17.08
C ALA A 222 -7.60 17.96 16.29
N ARG A 223 -6.39 17.42 16.16
CA ARG A 223 -5.26 18.13 15.54
C ARG A 223 -4.93 17.50 14.19
N PRO A 224 -4.84 18.29 13.11
CA PRO A 224 -4.29 17.78 11.86
C PRO A 224 -2.81 17.46 12.08
N VAL A 225 -2.40 16.25 11.73
CA VAL A 225 -0.99 15.86 11.82
C VAL A 225 -0.31 16.28 10.52
N SER A 226 0.62 17.23 10.60
CA SER A 226 1.43 17.65 9.46
C SER A 226 2.44 16.55 9.13
N ARG A 227 2.43 16.05 7.90
CA ARG A 227 3.49 15.17 7.41
C ARG A 227 4.80 15.96 7.27
N SER A 228 5.87 15.49 7.92
CA SER A 228 7.25 15.95 7.71
C SER A 228 7.88 15.27 6.52
#